data_AF-A0A6N9VCW5-F1
#
_entry.id   AF-A0A6N9VCW5-F1
#
_cell.length_a   1.000
_cell.length_b   1.000
_cell.length_c   1.000
_cell.angle_alpha   90.00
_cell.angle_beta   90.00
_cell.angle_gamma   90.00
#
_symmetry.space_group_name_H-M   'P 1'
#
loop_
_entity.id
_entity.type
_entity.pdbx_description
1 polymer ?
#
loop_
_entity_poly.entity_id
_entity_poly.type
_entity_poly.pdbx_seq_one_letter_code
_entity_poly.pdbx_strand_id
1 'polypeptide(L)' 'RFDDEQLFYLMARGIPEADARRLVVRGFFAELVQQIGLPDVEERLLAKIEAELEAAV' A
#
# COMPACT_ATOMS: atom_id res chain seq x y z
N ARG A 1 12.51 4.55 4.67
CA ARG A 1 11.97 5.55 5.63
C ARG A 1 10.50 5.65 5.33
N PHE A 2 9.65 5.24 6.27
CA PHE A 2 8.21 5.40 6.13
C PHE A 2 7.91 6.90 6.01
N ASP A 3 7.00 7.28 5.12
CA ASP A 3 6.67 8.70 4.98
C ASP A 3 5.67 9.06 6.09
N ASP A 4 6.20 9.32 7.28
CA ASP A 4 5.46 9.65 8.50
C ASP A 4 4.47 10.81 8.26
N GLU A 5 4.76 11.68 7.29
CA GLU A 5 3.89 12.76 6.86
C GLU A 5 2.59 12.25 6.21
N GLN A 6 2.67 11.23 5.36
CA GLN A 6 1.49 10.62 4.71
C GLN A 6 0.61 9.91 5.74
N LEU A 7 1.25 9.16 6.66
CA LEU A 7 0.54 8.49 7.75
C LEU A 7 -0.16 9.51 8.66
N PHE A 8 0.55 10.56 9.07
CA PHE A 8 0.00 11.66 9.86
C PHE A 8 -1.20 12.32 9.15
N TYR A 9 -1.11 12.58 7.85
CA TYR A 9 -2.17 13.22 7.09
C TYR A 9 -3.44 12.36 6.99
N LEU A 10 -3.28 11.04 6.80
CA LEU A 10 -4.40 10.09 6.78
C LEU A 10 -5.05 9.98 8.17
N MET A 11 -4.24 9.90 9.23
CA MET A 11 -4.73 9.86 10.61
C MET A 11 -5.45 11.17 11.01
N ALA A 12 -4.94 12.33 10.58
CA ALA A 12 -5.59 13.63 10.81
C ALA A 12 -6.98 13.74 10.14
N ARG A 13 -7.25 12.92 9.12
CA ARG A 13 -8.57 12.77 8.49
C ARG A 13 -9.48 11.75 9.17
N GLY A 14 -9.05 11.19 10.32
CA GLY A 14 -9.82 10.22 11.10
C GLY A 14 -9.65 8.77 10.64
N ILE A 15 -8.67 8.46 9.79
CA ILE A 15 -8.37 7.08 9.38
C ILE A 15 -7.59 6.40 10.52
N PRO A 16 -8.01 5.22 11.02
CA PRO A 16 -7.26 4.47 12.01
C PRO A 16 -5.83 4.18 11.54
N GLU A 17 -4.86 4.19 12.46
CA GLU A 17 -3.44 4.01 12.11
C GLU A 17 -3.19 2.72 11.31
N ALA A 18 -3.85 1.61 11.68
CA ALA A 18 -3.73 0.34 10.97
C ALA A 18 -4.19 0.44 9.51
N ASP A 19 -5.33 1.10 9.26
CA ASP A 19 -5.86 1.32 7.91
C ASP A 19 -5.00 2.32 7.12
N ALA A 20 -4.56 3.39 7.77
CA ALA A 20 -3.69 4.40 7.16
C ALA A 20 -2.36 3.79 6.72
N ARG A 21 -1.77 2.92 7.55
CA ARG A 21 -0.56 2.17 7.21
C ARG A 21 -0.79 1.26 6.01
N ARG A 22 -1.91 0.53 5.95
CA ARG A 22 -2.26 -0.31 4.79
C ARG A 22 -2.38 0.50 3.51
N LEU A 23 -3.03 1.67 3.57
CA LEU A 23 -3.20 2.58 2.43
C LEU A 23 -1.86 3.10 1.89
N VAL A 24 -0.96 3.54 2.79
CA VAL A 24 0.37 4.02 2.40
C VAL A 24 1.17 2.92 1.71
N VAL A 25 1.22 1.72 2.32
CA VAL A 25 1.98 0.60 1.76
C VAL A 25 1.43 0.17 0.41
N ARG A 26 0.10 0.06 0.30
CA ARG A 26 -0.56 -0.28 -0.97
C ARG A 26 -0.27 0.74 -2.06
N GLY A 27 -0.37 2.04 -1.77
CA GLY A 27 -0.08 3.11 -2.72
C GLY A 27 1.37 3.07 -3.21
N PHE A 28 2.32 2.91 -2.28
CA PHE A 28 3.75 2.80 -2.61
C PHE A 28 4.05 1.64 -3.56
N PHE A 29 3.50 0.45 -3.28
CA PHE A 29 3.73 -0.70 -4.13
C PHE A 29 2.97 -0.62 -5.47
N ALA A 30 1.78 -0.03 -5.49
CA ALA A 30 1.03 0.14 -6.73
C ALA A 30 1.81 0.98 -7.76
N GLU A 31 2.42 2.10 -7.32
CA GLU A 31 3.25 2.92 -8.19
C GLU A 31 4.49 2.17 -8.70
N LEU A 32 5.15 1.38 -7.83
CA LEU A 32 6.31 0.58 -8.23
C LEU A 32 5.93 -0.53 -9.21
N VAL A 33 4.82 -1.22 -8.95
CA VAL A 33 4.33 -2.32 -9.79
C VAL A 33 3.93 -1.81 -11.16
N GLN A 34 3.27 -0.66 -11.26
CA GLN A 34 2.90 -0.03 -12.54
C GLN A 34 4.10 0.31 -13.43
N GLN A 35 5.32 0.44 -12.88
CA GLN A 35 6.54 0.67 -13.68
C GLN A 35 6.99 -0.58 -14.44
N ILE A 36 6.46 -1.76 -14.13
CA ILE A 36 6.83 -3.03 -14.77
C ILE A 36 6.29 -3.08 -16.21
N GLY A 37 5.11 -2.50 -16.47
CA GLY A 37 4.53 -2.38 -17.82
C GLY A 37 4.03 -3.70 -18.41
N LEU A 38 3.79 -4.72 -17.57
CA LEU A 38 3.32 -6.05 -17.97
C LEU A 38 2.07 -6.40 -17.16
N PRO A 39 0.85 -6.25 -17.72
CA PRO A 39 -0.41 -6.37 -16.97
C PRO A 39 -0.54 -7.66 -16.15
N ASP A 40 -0.20 -8.81 -16.74
CA ASP A 40 -0.30 -10.12 -16.05
C ASP A 40 0.70 -10.24 -14.88
N VAL A 41 1.83 -9.54 -14.95
CA VAL A 41 2.81 -9.50 -13.85
C VAL A 41 2.31 -8.57 -12.76
N GLU A 42 1.79 -7.41 -13.14
CA GLU A 42 1.26 -6.40 -12.24
C GLU A 42 0.11 -6.95 -11.40
N GLU A 43 -0.87 -7.59 -12.03
CA GLU A 43 -2.02 -8.18 -11.34
C GLU A 43 -1.59 -9.23 -10.30
N ARG A 44 -0.67 -10.13 -10.68
CA ARG A 44 -0.15 -11.16 -9.76
C ARG A 44 0.63 -10.56 -8.59
N LEU A 45 1.38 -9.48 -8.82
CA LEU A 45 2.13 -8.80 -7.77
C LEU A 45 1.19 -8.06 -6.82
N LEU A 46 0.22 -7.31 -7.34
CA LEU A 46 -0.78 -6.62 -6.53
C LEU A 46 -1.58 -7.60 -5.67
N ALA A 47 -2.00 -8.74 -6.24
CA ALA A 47 -2.72 -9.78 -5.50
C ALA A 47 -1.88 -10.36 -4.35
N LYS A 48 -0.58 -10.61 -4.59
CA LYS A 48 0.34 -11.07 -3.54
C LYS A 48 0.53 -10.03 -2.44
N ILE A 49 0.70 -8.77 -2.81
CA ILE A 49 0.91 -7.68 -1.85
C ILE A 49 -0.32 -7.51 -0.97
N GLU A 50 -1.53 -7.59 -1.52
CA GLU A 50 -2.76 -7.55 -0.74
C GLU A 50 -2.84 -8.73 0.25
N ALA A 51 -2.53 -9.95 -0.19
CA ALA A 51 -2.53 -11.13 0.68
C ALA A 51 -1.53 -11.01 1.85
N GLU A 52 -0.32 -10.50 1.60
CA GLU A 52 0.67 -10.26 2.66
C GLU A 52 0.24 -9.14 3.61
N LEU A 53 -0.45 -8.10 3.10
CA LEU A 53 -0.99 -7.02 3.93
C LEU A 53 -2.12 -7.50 4.84
N GLU A 54 -2.97 -8.41 4.38
CA GLU A 54 -4.02 -9.03 5.20
C GLU A 54 -3.41 -9.96 6.27
N ALA A 55 -2.34 -10.68 5.95
CA ALA A 55 -1.69 -11.61 6.89
C ALA A 55 -0.89 -10.91 8.00
N ALA A 56 -0.52 -9.64 7.82
CA ALA A 56 0.28 -8.87 8.76
C ALA A 56 -0.54 -8.10 9.82
N VAL A 57 -1.88 -8.24 9.81
CA VAL A 57 -2.85 -7.60 10.73
C VAL A 57 -3.44 -8.65 11.66
#